data_AF-J9D1D0-F1
#
_entry.id   AF-J9D1D0-F1
#
_cell.length_a   1.000
_cell.length_b   1.000
_cell.length_c   1.000
_cell.angle_alpha   90.00
_cell.angle_beta   90.00
_cell.angle_gamma   90.00
#
_symmetry.space_group_name_H-M   'P 1'
#
loop_
_entity.id
_entity.type
_entity.pdbx_description
1 polymer ?
#
loop_
_entity_poly.entity_id
_entity_poly.type
_entity_poly.pdbx_seq_one_letter_code
_entity_poly.pdbx_strand_id
1 'polypeptide(L)' 'MAEEKQYYAKVKEIREVTGPGGGLTMCRVKLLDEEGNEEPRGRVLTRVIAGPIAVDTIVVLMDNEREQRSRLK' A
#
# COMPACT_ATOMS: atom_id res chain seq x y z
N MET A 1 22.74 13.55 -4.25
CA MET A 1 21.65 12.95 -3.47
C MET A 1 20.70 12.37 -4.50
N ALA A 2 20.50 11.04 -4.51
CA ALA A 2 19.61 10.44 -5.50
C ALA A 2 18.17 10.87 -5.19
N GLU A 3 17.42 11.32 -6.19
CA GLU A 3 15.99 11.55 -6.02
C GLU A 3 15.32 10.21 -5.70
N GLU A 4 14.82 10.07 -4.47
CA GLU A 4 14.02 8.91 -4.10
C GLU A 4 12.68 9.00 -4.83
N LYS A 5 12.45 8.07 -5.76
CA LYS A 5 11.21 8.03 -6.53
C LYS A 5 10.04 7.65 -5.62
N GLN A 6 9.08 8.56 -5.50
CA GLN A 6 7.86 8.36 -4.72
C GLN A 6 6.75 7.80 -5.60
N TYR A 7 5.98 6.86 -5.06
CA TYR A 7 4.84 6.27 -5.74
C TYR A 7 3.59 6.43 -4.87
N TYR A 8 2.60 7.14 -5.39
CA TYR A 8 1.34 7.31 -4.69
C TYR A 8 0.46 6.08 -4.89
N ALA A 9 -0.20 5.65 -3.82
CA ALA A 9 -1.11 4.52 -3.86
C ALA A 9 -2.32 4.78 -2.98
N LYS A 10 -3.47 4.26 -3.37
CA LYS A 10 -4.72 4.38 -2.60
C LYS A 10 -5.12 3.05 -1.99
N VAL A 11 -5.46 3.05 -0.71
CA VAL A 11 -5.93 1.86 0.01
C VAL A 11 -7.28 1.43 -0.54
N LYS A 12 -7.37 0.17 -0.98
CA LYS A 12 -8.59 -0.42 -1.54
C LYS A 12 -9.25 -1.44 -0.65
N GLU A 13 -8.45 -2.16 0.12
CA GLU A 13 -8.94 -3.25 0.95
C GLU A 13 -8.05 -3.33 2.19
N ILE A 14 -8.67 -3.38 3.37
CA ILE A 14 -7.99 -3.74 4.62
C ILE A 14 -8.20 -5.25 4.80
N ARG A 15 -7.12 -6.02 4.82
CA ARG A 15 -7.18 -7.48 4.90
C ARG A 15 -7.19 -8.00 6.32
N GLU A 16 -6.19 -7.60 7.09
CA GLU A 16 -5.99 -8.09 8.46
C GLU A 16 -5.17 -7.10 9.28
N VAL A 17 -5.46 -7.06 10.57
CA VAL A 17 -4.60 -6.43 11.57
C VAL A 17 -3.56 -7.46 11.99
N THR A 18 -2.29 -7.12 11.89
CA THR A 18 -1.13 -7.99 12.09
C THR A 18 -0.15 -7.39 13.09
N GLY A 19 0.85 -8.18 13.50
CA GLY A 19 1.93 -7.76 14.38
C GLY A 19 1.60 -7.75 15.88
N PRO A 20 2.61 -7.69 16.77
CA PRO A 20 2.40 -7.63 18.22
C PRO A 20 1.70 -6.32 18.60
N GLY A 21 0.59 -6.40 19.33
CA GLY A 21 -0.17 -5.23 19.78
C GLY A 21 -1.10 -4.59 18.74
N GLY A 22 -1.28 -5.21 17.56
CA GLY A 22 -2.27 -4.79 16.57
C GLY A 22 -1.99 -3.45 15.87
N GLY A 23 -0.76 -2.96 15.94
CA GLY A 23 -0.37 -1.67 15.34
C GLY A 23 -0.08 -1.72 13.84
N LEU A 24 -0.10 -2.89 13.21
CA LEU A 24 0.16 -3.07 11.78
C LEU A 24 -1.09 -3.57 11.08
N THR A 25 -1.35 -3.06 9.88
CA THR A 25 -2.51 -3.48 9.08
C THR A 25 -2.06 -3.85 7.67
N MET A 26 -2.33 -5.09 7.26
CA MET A 26 -2.10 -5.52 5.88
C MET A 26 -3.23 -5.02 5.00
N CYS A 27 -2.89 -4.26 3.97
CA CYS A 27 -3.80 -3.64 3.05
C CYS A 27 -3.45 -3.99 1.60
N ARG A 28 -4.45 -3.98 0.72
CA ARG A 28 -4.21 -3.86 -0.72
C ARG A 28 -4.28 -2.40 -1.10
N VAL A 29 -3.25 -1.93 -1.77
CA VAL A 29 -3.15 -0.55 -2.27
C VAL A 29 -3.07 -0.60 -3.80
N LYS A 30 -3.71 0.35 -4.47
CA LYS A 30 -3.65 0.51 -5.92
C LYS A 30 -2.78 1.71 -6.25
N LEU A 31 -1.77 1.53 -7.10
CA LEU A 31 -0.94 2.64 -7.56
C LEU A 31 -1.80 3.66 -8.32
N LEU A 32 -1.52 4.92 -8.06
CA LEU A 32 -2.08 6.06 -8.77
C LEU A 32 -1.11 6.47 -9.90
N ASP A 33 -1.65 7.13 -10.92
CA ASP A 33 -0.83 7.77 -11.95
C ASP A 33 -0.14 9.04 -11.41
N GLU A 34 0.61 9.73 -12.29
CA GLU A 34 1.33 10.96 -11.93
C GLU A 34 0.39 12.14 -11.61
N GLU A 35 -0.86 12.08 -12.05
CA GLU A 35 -1.91 13.07 -11.77
C GLU A 35 -2.70 12.72 -10.49
N GLY A 36 -2.44 11.57 -9.87
CA GLY A 36 -3.12 11.08 -8.68
C GLY A 36 -4.44 10.35 -8.96
N ASN A 37 -4.72 10.00 -10.21
CA ASN A 37 -5.93 9.29 -10.59
C ASN A 37 -5.75 7.76 -10.52
N GLU A 38 -6.88 7.07 -10.37
CA GLU A 38 -6.92 5.62 -10.37
C GLU A 38 -7.03 5.07 -11.79
N GLU A 39 -5.92 4.52 -12.29
CA GLU A 39 -5.91 3.84 -13.57
C GLU A 39 -6.76 2.54 -13.53
N PRO A 40 -7.70 2.29 -14.47
CA PRO A 40 -8.50 1.06 -14.47
C PRO A 40 -7.66 -0.22 -14.45
N ARG A 41 -6.49 -0.20 -15.10
CA ARG A 41 -5.50 -1.30 -15.13
C ARG A 41 -4.31 -1.07 -14.20
N GLY A 42 -4.45 -0.15 -13.24
CA GLY A 42 -3.42 0.19 -12.27
C GLY A 42 -3.00 -1.01 -11.42
N ARG A 43 -1.70 -1.13 -11.17
CA ARG A 43 -1.10 -2.21 -10.39
C ARG A 43 -1.60 -2.17 -8.95
N VAL A 44 -2.05 -3.31 -8.44
CA VAL A 44 -2.45 -3.50 -7.04
C VAL A 44 -1.33 -4.22 -6.31
N LEU A 45 -0.94 -3.72 -5.15
CA LEU A 45 0.12 -4.24 -4.29
C LEU A 45 -0.43 -4.61 -2.92
N THR A 46 0.16 -5.62 -2.29
CA THR A 46 -0.07 -5.88 -0.86
C THR A 46 1.00 -5.19 -0.01
N ARG A 47 0.57 -4.39 0.97
CA ARG A 47 1.43 -3.57 1.84
C ARG A 47 0.99 -3.65 3.29
N VAL A 48 1.95 -3.73 4.20
CA VAL A 48 1.72 -3.55 5.63
C VAL A 48 1.91 -2.08 5.95
N ILE A 49 0.91 -1.47 6.59
CA ILE A 49 0.89 -0.06 6.97
C ILE A 49 0.80 0.00 8.49
N ALA A 50 1.64 0.82 9.11
CA ALA A 50 1.61 1.05 10.55
C ALA A 50 0.62 2.16 10.90
N GLY A 51 -0.10 1.99 12.00
CA GLY A 51 -1.04 2.97 12.53
C GLY A 51 -2.46 2.85 11.96
N PRO A 52 -3.36 3.79 12.33
CA PRO A 52 -4.73 3.79 11.87
C PRO A 52 -4.80 4.05 10.37
N ILE A 53 -5.50 3.19 9.64
CA ILE A 53 -5.67 3.29 8.19
C ILE A 53 -7.11 3.01 7.81
N ALA A 54 -7.63 3.73 6.81
CA ALA A 54 -8.97 3.56 6.28
C ALA A 54 -8.93 3.27 4.78
N VAL A 55 -10.00 2.67 4.25
CA VAL A 55 -10.22 2.57 2.80
C VAL A 55 -10.21 3.97 2.19
N ASP A 56 -9.73 4.08 0.95
CA ASP A 56 -9.53 5.32 0.21
C ASP A 56 -8.43 6.26 0.73
N THR A 57 -7.73 5.91 1.81
CA THR A 57 -6.54 6.66 2.25
C THR A 57 -5.45 6.59 1.18
N ILE A 58 -4.78 7.72 0.92
CA ILE A 58 -3.62 7.80 0.04
C ILE A 58 -2.35 7.60 0.88
N VAL A 59 -1.46 6.73 0.40
CA VAL A 59 -0.15 6.47 0.98
C VAL A 59 0.94 6.71 -0.05
N VAL A 60 2.12 7.10 0.43
CA VAL A 60 3.32 7.24 -0.38
C VAL A 60 4.18 6.01 -0.15
N LEU A 61 4.54 5.34 -1.24
CA LEU A 61 5.47 4.22 -1.26
C LEU A 61 6.81 4.74 -1.78
N MET A 62 7.87 4.51 -1.01
CA MET A 62 9.26 4.79 -1.44
C MET A 62 9.80 3.67 -2.34
N ASP A 63 9.11 2.52 -2.38
CA ASP A 63 9.43 1.37 -3.22
C ASP A 63 8.13 0.63 -3.61
N ASN A 64 7.96 0.38 -4.91
CA ASN A 64 6.82 -0.34 -5.49
C ASN A 64 7.19 -1.73 -6.04
N GLU A 65 8.45 -2.17 -5.93
CA GLU A 65 8.92 -3.47 -6.40
C GLU A 65 8.78 -4.56 -5.34
N ARG A 66 9.06 -4.25 -4.08
CA ARG A 66 8.83 -5.20 -2.98
C ARG A 66 7.36 -5.58 -2.94
N GLU A 67 7.03 -6.82 -2.62
CA GLU A 67 5.66 -7.21 -2.29
C GLU A 67 5.71 -8.22 -1.15
N GLN A 68 4.89 -7.99 -0.11
CA GLN A 68 4.73 -8.96 0.96
C GLN A 68 3.95 -10.14 0.39
N ARG A 69 4.67 -11.23 0.07
CA ARG A 69 4.04 -12.52 -0.19
C ARG A 69 3.51 -13.02 1.14
N SER A 70 2.19 -12.96 1.31
CA SER A 70 1.53 -13.69 2.37
C SER A 70 1.95 -15.16 2.28
N ARG A 71 2.67 -15.66 3.28
CA ARG A 71 2.75 -17.10 3.55
C ARG A 71 1.39 -17.53 4.11
N LEU A 72 0.37 -17.59 3.26
CA LEU A 72 -0.86 -18.27 3.61
C LEU A 72 -0.85 -19.65 2.94
N LYS A 73 -0.55 -20.64 3.81
CA LYS A 73 -0.44 -22.10 3.65
C LYS A 73 0.87 -22.63 3.07
#